data_AF-A0A930QB99-F1
#
_entry.id   AF-A0A930QB99-F1
#
_cell.length_a   1.000
_cell.length_b   1.000
_cell.length_c   1.000
_cell.angle_alpha   90.00
_cell.angle_beta   90.00
_cell.angle_gamma   90.00
#
_symmetry.space_group_name_H-M   'P 1'
#
loop_
_entity.id
_entity.type
_entity.pdbx_description
1 polymer ?
#
loop_
_entity_poly.entity_id
_entity_poly.type
_entity_poly.pdbx_seq_one_letter_code
_entity_poly.pdbx_strand_id
1 'polypeptide(L)'
;GYIDEAYADYINYFKGESYPESDRDFIRTVKEQRETEFFYELHKPLAVIQDLSVEDFGQKEIYNCDLVDALLSHDGAEEKKEALYTRLKFSDKRSWEFLCFYVESGKQSGRLIEALAMRWTNIWVSIEDYRWIFEDQQDLFLARILENVPKKRIGELNVSGLLTNVFERNANILQRLKGVRADCICEALDILSVQFHHLDIDGVSKVILDDIFTKNRYVLNVDMVQNVIVHVAPLLAKDFPAKSYTVVRKAEYAPLVDRVHDNLIFYVKEVMLQQERLADDEADVLALLDQLIEEVDLCRRLIDKETFRVSKLRDCCYVHLQNYEEDVRRIWDTILSTKKLAATWENIYAYWVQFHITQELRKFIEARGDSLRESGTECLDEDFIRALVNGGFDMSILRILLPLVREEHIDANTVTKDFLEQIIFASESSPALRGELLQQYGIGHMTERIAKNLYSLQLPMTKEIFFAAWNYLSHSERLDLMAACADLLGSEDFERCFDDMDEPHHDFVDRTKHKVRISKTDVNEKIAQRLKDIDYITSFADEPNPATKDDSIEETVLVCWVKAIS
;
A
#
# COMPACT_ATOMS: atom_id res chain seq x y z
N GLY A 1 63.75 70.35 44.60
CA GLY A 1 64.23 68.98 44.33
C GLY A 1 63.19 68.33 43.46
N TYR A 2 63.56 68.00 42.22
CA TYR A 2 62.69 67.27 41.32
C TYR A 2 62.95 65.79 41.58
N ILE A 3 61.92 65.09 42.07
CA ILE A 3 61.93 63.64 42.13
C ILE A 3 61.65 63.18 40.70
N ASP A 4 62.58 62.38 40.17
CA ASP A 4 62.50 61.74 38.87
C ASP A 4 61.31 60.77 38.86
N GLU A 5 60.34 60.99 37.97
CA GLU A 5 59.15 60.14 37.82
C GLU A 5 59.50 58.72 37.32
N ALA A 6 60.76 58.49 36.88
CA ALA A 6 61.28 57.16 36.53
C ALA A 6 61.79 56.34 37.74
N TYR A 7 61.69 56.85 38.98
CA TYR A 7 62.19 56.13 40.16
C TYR A 7 61.47 54.79 40.42
N ALA A 8 60.22 54.65 39.96
CA ALA A 8 59.47 53.39 40.03
C ALA A 8 60.06 52.29 39.11
N ASP A 9 60.68 52.67 37.98
CA ASP A 9 61.27 51.71 37.03
C ASP A 9 62.55 51.05 37.58
N TYR A 10 63.19 51.67 38.59
CA TYR A 10 64.46 51.20 39.17
C TYR A 10 64.30 50.29 40.39
N ILE A 11 63.11 50.13 40.97
CA ILE A 11 62.89 49.17 42.06
C ILE A 11 62.67 47.77 41.47
N ASN A 12 63.77 47.17 41.05
CA ASN A 12 64.10 45.76 41.33
C ASN A 12 63.12 44.67 40.82
N TYR A 13 62.52 44.83 39.63
CA TYR A 13 61.64 43.80 39.06
C TYR A 13 62.34 42.77 38.16
N PHE A 14 63.54 43.04 37.64
CA PHE A 14 64.16 42.18 36.63
C PHE A 14 65.57 41.75 37.06
N LYS A 15 65.70 40.52 37.58
CA LYS A 15 67.01 39.88 37.81
C LYS A 15 67.35 38.97 36.64
N GLY A 16 68.35 39.36 35.85
CA GLY A 16 69.28 38.39 35.24
C GLY A 16 69.21 38.15 33.74
N GLU A 17 68.11 38.43 33.04
CA GLU A 17 68.04 38.32 31.58
C GLU A 17 67.59 39.63 30.92
N SER A 18 68.20 39.99 29.78
CA SER A 18 67.76 41.14 28.98
C SER A 18 66.40 40.82 28.36
N TYR A 19 65.37 41.42 28.95
CA TYR A 19 64.01 41.43 28.40
C TYR A 19 63.91 42.45 27.26
N PRO A 20 63.29 42.08 26.14
CA PRO A 20 62.73 43.03 25.19
C PRO A 20 61.78 43.99 25.91
N GLU A 21 61.71 45.24 25.46
CA GLU A 21 60.89 46.28 26.10
C GLU A 21 59.41 45.88 26.18
N SER A 22 58.90 45.23 25.13
CA SER A 22 57.54 44.69 25.07
C SER A 22 57.23 43.72 26.22
N ASP A 23 58.16 42.81 26.50
CA ASP A 23 57.95 41.76 27.49
C ASP A 23 57.94 42.35 28.91
N ARG A 24 58.78 43.38 29.17
CA ARG A 24 58.76 44.12 30.43
C ARG A 24 57.47 44.92 30.61
N ASP A 25 57.02 45.55 29.53
CA ASP A 25 55.77 46.32 29.53
C ASP A 25 54.59 45.41 29.82
N PHE A 26 54.54 44.22 29.23
CA PHE A 26 53.52 43.23 29.54
C PHE A 26 53.54 42.83 31.03
N ILE A 27 54.69 42.44 31.57
CA ILE A 27 54.83 42.09 33.00
C ILE A 27 54.36 43.25 33.90
N ARG A 28 54.74 44.48 33.56
CA ARG A 28 54.32 45.68 34.28
C ARG A 28 52.80 45.88 34.19
N THR A 29 52.20 45.73 33.01
CA THR A 29 50.74 45.87 32.84
C THR A 29 49.95 44.85 33.65
N VAL A 30 50.42 43.59 33.71
CA VAL A 30 49.79 42.56 34.55
C VAL A 30 49.88 42.96 36.03
N LYS A 31 51.06 43.35 36.52
CA LYS A 31 51.25 43.76 37.92
C LYS A 31 50.46 45.01 38.31
N GLU A 32 50.28 45.93 37.38
CA GLU A 32 49.49 47.15 37.55
C GLU A 32 47.99 46.94 37.28
N GLN A 33 47.56 45.71 36.94
CA GLN A 33 46.17 45.37 36.61
C GLN A 33 45.60 46.23 35.48
N ARG A 34 46.44 46.51 34.46
CA ARG A 34 46.05 47.24 33.25
C ARG A 34 45.75 46.29 32.11
N GLU A 35 44.67 46.58 31.40
CA GLU A 35 44.20 45.75 30.29
C GLU A 35 45.12 45.89 29.06
N THR A 36 45.46 44.75 28.44
CA THR A 36 46.21 44.66 27.19
C THR A 36 45.42 43.86 26.15
N GLU A 37 45.82 44.00 24.88
CA GLU A 37 45.28 43.23 23.76
C GLU A 37 45.74 41.77 23.84
N PHE A 38 44.85 40.83 23.48
CA PHE A 38 45.15 39.40 23.57
C PHE A 38 46.26 38.92 22.63
N PHE A 39 46.57 39.69 21.59
CA PHE A 39 47.61 39.42 20.59
C PHE A 39 48.86 40.29 20.80
N TYR A 40 49.02 40.91 21.97
CA TYR A 40 50.24 41.64 22.31
C TYR A 40 51.48 40.74 22.14
N GLU A 41 52.43 41.14 21.31
CA GLU A 41 53.56 40.28 20.90
C GLU A 41 54.55 40.09 22.06
N LEU A 42 54.80 38.81 22.41
CA LEU A 42 55.82 38.44 23.38
C LEU A 42 56.99 37.76 22.69
N HIS A 43 58.20 38.29 22.91
CA HIS A 43 59.41 37.79 22.26
C HIS A 43 60.05 36.63 23.06
N LYS A 44 59.95 36.65 24.39
CA LYS A 44 60.45 35.63 25.31
C LYS A 44 59.36 35.18 26.29
N PRO A 45 58.27 34.57 25.82
CA PRO A 45 57.12 34.24 26.67
C PRO A 45 57.46 33.29 27.83
N LEU A 46 58.46 32.40 27.68
CA LEU A 46 58.93 31.54 28.78
C LEU A 46 59.58 32.31 29.94
N ALA A 47 60.36 33.35 29.62
CA ALA A 47 60.98 34.21 30.65
C ALA A 47 59.89 35.03 31.36
N VAL A 48 58.90 35.53 30.61
CA VAL A 48 57.71 36.20 31.16
C VAL A 48 56.95 35.27 32.13
N ILE A 49 56.73 34.01 31.74
CA ILE A 49 56.09 33.01 32.61
C ILE A 49 56.89 32.81 33.90
N GLN A 50 58.23 32.81 33.86
CA GLN A 50 59.06 32.62 35.05
C GLN A 50 58.95 33.79 36.03
N ASP A 51 58.96 35.03 35.53
CA ASP A 51 58.94 36.26 36.35
C ASP A 51 57.59 36.59 36.98
N LEU A 52 56.49 36.14 36.37
CA LEU A 52 55.14 36.31 36.93
C LEU A 52 54.89 35.30 38.05
N SER A 53 54.18 35.73 39.10
CA SER A 53 53.78 34.88 40.22
C SER A 53 52.55 34.03 39.88
N VAL A 54 52.22 33.03 40.70
CA VAL A 54 50.97 32.24 40.51
C VAL A 54 49.72 33.11 40.63
N GLU A 55 49.76 34.12 41.50
CA GLU A 55 48.66 35.06 41.72
C GLU A 55 48.38 35.91 40.47
N ASP A 56 49.43 36.24 39.70
CA ASP A 56 49.30 36.98 38.44
C ASP A 56 48.52 36.17 37.38
N PHE A 57 48.69 34.84 37.35
CA PHE A 57 47.90 33.97 36.47
C PHE A 57 46.43 33.84 36.89
N GLY A 58 46.10 34.27 38.09
CA GLY A 58 44.73 34.39 38.59
C GLY A 58 44.03 35.70 38.20
N GLN A 59 44.66 36.57 37.40
CA GLN A 59 44.13 37.89 37.01
C GLN A 59 43.63 37.90 35.56
N LYS A 60 42.79 38.88 35.19
CA LYS A 60 42.21 38.97 33.83
C LYS A 60 43.18 39.58 32.80
N GLU A 61 44.24 40.22 33.29
CA GLU A 61 45.30 40.86 32.52
C GLU A 61 46.32 39.85 31.98
N ILE A 62 46.31 38.60 32.48
CA ILE A 62 47.21 37.54 32.01
C ILE A 62 46.88 37.05 30.59
N TYR A 63 45.69 37.37 30.08
CA TYR A 63 45.16 36.86 28.82
C TYR A 63 45.98 37.34 27.62
N ASN A 64 46.87 36.47 27.12
CA ASN A 64 47.74 36.72 25.98
C ASN A 64 48.03 35.41 25.24
N CYS A 65 47.95 35.42 23.91
CA CYS A 65 48.08 34.20 23.11
C CYS A 65 49.48 33.60 23.16
N ASP A 66 50.54 34.41 22.98
CA ASP A 66 51.92 33.93 23.03
C ASP A 66 52.28 33.37 24.41
N LEU A 67 51.78 34.01 25.47
CA LEU A 67 51.96 33.56 26.84
C LEU A 67 51.28 32.21 27.07
N VAL A 68 50.02 32.06 26.69
CA VAL A 68 49.27 30.81 26.90
C VAL A 68 49.81 29.69 26.01
N ASP A 69 50.18 29.98 24.76
CA ASP A 69 50.84 29.02 23.87
C ASP A 69 52.15 28.50 24.50
N ALA A 70 52.99 29.38 25.02
CA ALA A 70 54.23 28.99 25.68
C ALA A 70 53.98 28.21 26.97
N LEU A 71 53.00 28.63 27.77
CA LEU A 71 52.62 27.96 29.03
C LEU A 71 52.16 26.52 28.77
N LEU A 72 51.36 26.29 27.72
CA LEU A 72 50.83 24.97 27.35
C LEU A 72 51.82 24.11 26.56
N SER A 73 52.83 24.71 25.94
CA SER A 73 53.87 23.99 25.18
C SER A 73 54.97 23.43 26.07
N HIS A 74 55.21 24.02 27.25
CA HIS A 74 56.28 23.64 28.16
C HIS A 74 55.79 22.75 29.31
N ASP A 75 56.60 21.75 29.67
CA ASP A 75 56.34 20.87 30.81
C ASP A 75 56.70 21.57 32.14
N GLY A 76 55.80 21.54 33.13
CA GLY A 76 55.96 22.26 34.39
C GLY A 76 55.05 23.49 34.54
N ALA A 77 55.34 24.32 35.54
CA ALA A 77 54.51 25.47 35.95
C ALA A 77 53.04 25.12 36.27
N GLU A 78 52.80 23.94 36.86
CA GLU A 78 51.44 23.40 37.05
C GLU A 78 50.55 24.32 37.89
N GLU A 79 51.11 24.93 38.94
CA GLU A 79 50.37 25.90 39.77
C GLU A 79 49.90 27.12 38.95
N LYS A 80 50.72 27.58 37.99
CA LYS A 80 50.39 28.71 37.10
C LYS A 80 49.32 28.30 36.07
N LYS A 81 49.41 27.08 35.55
CA LYS A 81 48.38 26.49 34.68
C LYS A 81 47.03 26.40 35.39
N GLU A 82 47.02 25.86 36.61
CA GLU A 82 45.79 25.77 37.42
C GLU A 82 45.19 27.13 37.76
N ALA A 83 46.03 28.14 38.06
CA ALA A 83 45.57 29.51 38.28
C ALA A 83 44.90 30.08 37.02
N LEU A 84 45.50 29.90 35.84
CA LEU A 84 44.92 30.31 34.56
C LEU A 84 43.57 29.62 34.29
N TYR A 85 43.51 28.28 34.43
CA TYR A 85 42.27 27.54 34.19
C TYR A 85 41.17 27.97 35.16
N THR A 86 41.52 28.15 36.44
CA THR A 86 40.58 28.63 37.45
C THR A 86 40.06 30.01 37.08
N ARG A 87 40.93 30.91 36.61
CA ARG A 87 40.57 32.26 36.19
C ARG A 87 39.63 32.26 34.98
N LEU A 88 39.89 31.41 33.97
CA LEU A 88 39.02 31.26 32.79
C LEU A 88 37.63 30.73 33.16
N LYS A 89 37.52 29.86 34.18
CA LYS A 89 36.23 29.31 34.66
C LYS A 89 35.28 30.34 35.28
N PHE A 90 35.75 31.52 35.67
CA PHE A 90 34.87 32.58 36.21
C PHE A 90 33.80 33.00 35.20
N SER A 91 34.01 32.71 33.92
CA SER A 91 32.99 32.89 32.88
C SER A 91 32.47 34.32 32.81
N ASP A 92 33.29 35.32 33.13
CA ASP A 92 32.97 36.72 32.89
C ASP A 92 33.21 37.09 31.41
N LYS A 93 32.70 38.24 31.00
CA LYS A 93 32.76 38.71 29.62
C LYS A 93 34.18 38.65 29.03
N ARG A 94 35.20 39.08 29.77
CA ARG A 94 36.57 39.15 29.24
C ARG A 94 37.20 37.77 29.11
N SER A 95 36.86 36.84 30.00
CA SER A 95 37.26 35.43 29.88
C SER A 95 36.69 34.79 28.62
N TRP A 96 35.41 35.06 28.31
CA TRP A 96 34.79 34.56 27.08
C TRP A 96 35.33 35.22 25.81
N GLU A 97 35.56 36.54 25.83
CA GLU A 97 36.21 37.26 24.72
C GLU A 97 37.58 36.66 24.42
N PHE A 98 38.38 36.37 25.46
CA PHE A 98 39.66 35.71 25.29
C PHE A 98 39.52 34.26 24.79
N LEU A 99 38.63 33.46 25.36
CA LEU A 99 38.44 32.07 24.94
C LEU A 99 38.01 31.95 23.48
N CYS A 100 37.05 32.78 23.02
CA CYS A 100 36.63 32.79 21.61
C CYS A 100 37.81 33.17 20.70
N PHE A 101 38.51 34.25 21.03
CA PHE A 101 39.68 34.69 20.26
C PHE A 101 40.78 33.61 20.22
N TYR A 102 41.05 32.96 21.34
CA TYR A 102 42.12 31.97 21.46
C TYR A 102 41.78 30.65 20.76
N VAL A 103 40.50 30.25 20.73
CA VAL A 103 40.07 29.05 19.99
C VAL A 103 40.25 29.24 18.48
N GLU A 104 40.04 30.45 17.97
CA GLU A 104 40.27 30.79 16.56
C GLU A 104 41.76 30.90 16.19
N SER A 105 42.56 31.54 17.04
CA SER A 105 43.91 32.01 16.66
C SER A 105 45.06 31.30 17.40
N GLY A 106 44.79 30.70 18.55
CA GLY A 106 45.80 30.11 19.43
C GLY A 106 46.37 28.79 18.90
N LYS A 107 47.70 28.63 18.95
CA LYS A 107 48.39 27.44 18.44
C LYS A 107 48.13 26.21 19.30
N GLN A 108 47.95 26.41 20.61
CA GLN A 108 47.64 25.35 21.59
C GLN A 108 46.16 25.35 22.00
N SER A 109 45.25 25.84 21.14
CA SER A 109 43.80 25.85 21.42
C SER A 109 43.26 24.48 21.83
N GLY A 110 43.67 23.40 21.13
CA GLY A 110 43.29 22.03 21.49
C GLY A 110 43.67 21.62 22.91
N ARG A 111 44.92 21.89 23.33
CA ARG A 111 45.42 21.60 24.69
C ARG A 111 44.70 22.41 25.76
N LEU A 112 44.41 23.68 25.48
CA LEU A 112 43.68 24.53 26.42
C LEU A 112 42.26 23.99 26.64
N ILE A 113 41.54 23.69 25.55
CA ILE A 113 40.18 23.16 25.61
C ILE A 113 40.15 21.80 26.31
N GLU A 114 41.12 20.93 26.03
CA GLU A 114 41.27 19.66 26.76
C GLU A 114 41.44 19.90 28.27
N ALA A 115 42.38 20.77 28.67
CA ALA A 115 42.65 21.05 30.07
C ALA A 115 41.45 21.66 30.81
N LEU A 116 40.71 22.55 30.14
CA LEU A 116 39.49 23.16 30.66
C LEU A 116 38.37 22.13 30.78
N ALA A 117 38.14 21.31 29.75
CA ALA A 117 37.13 20.25 29.75
C ALA A 117 37.34 19.25 30.90
N MET A 118 38.59 18.91 31.22
CA MET A 118 38.93 18.03 32.35
C MET A 118 38.57 18.63 33.72
N ARG A 119 38.50 19.96 33.83
CA ARG A 119 38.28 20.68 35.11
C ARG A 119 36.92 21.35 35.21
N TRP A 120 36.20 21.51 34.10
CA TRP A 120 34.97 22.28 33.99
C TRP A 120 33.88 21.46 33.32
N THR A 121 33.15 20.68 34.13
CA THR A 121 32.07 19.80 33.62
C THR A 121 30.96 20.58 32.91
N ASN A 122 30.63 21.78 33.39
CA ASN A 122 29.57 22.61 32.83
C ASN A 122 30.06 23.55 31.70
N ILE A 123 31.25 23.32 31.12
CA ILE A 123 31.80 24.21 30.09
C ILE A 123 30.83 24.37 28.90
N TRP A 124 30.26 23.26 28.42
CA TRP A 124 29.31 23.30 27.30
C TRP A 124 28.01 24.03 27.67
N VAL A 125 27.49 23.80 28.88
CA VAL A 125 26.32 24.52 29.42
C VAL A 125 26.56 26.04 29.37
N SER A 126 27.77 26.47 29.74
CA SER A 126 28.13 27.89 29.72
C SER A 126 28.32 28.43 28.30
N ILE A 127 28.79 27.62 27.35
CA ILE A 127 28.91 27.99 25.93
C ILE A 127 27.52 28.24 25.32
N GLU A 128 26.55 27.39 25.63
CA GLU A 128 25.18 27.48 25.07
C GLU A 128 24.35 28.61 25.71
N ASP A 129 24.51 28.87 27.02
CA ASP A 129 23.75 29.90 27.74
C ASP A 129 24.28 31.33 27.48
N TYR A 130 25.54 31.46 27.04
CA TYR A 130 26.14 32.77 26.84
C TYR A 130 25.68 33.44 25.55
N ARG A 131 24.83 34.48 25.69
CA ARG A 131 24.25 35.31 24.61
C ARG A 131 25.24 35.96 23.61
N TRP A 132 26.55 35.84 23.84
CA TRP A 132 27.59 36.50 23.05
C TRP A 132 28.45 35.52 22.23
N ILE A 133 28.28 34.22 22.43
CA ILE A 133 29.00 33.20 21.66
C ILE A 133 28.14 32.87 20.45
N PHE A 134 28.62 33.26 19.27
CA PHE A 134 27.94 32.99 18.00
C PHE A 134 28.07 31.53 17.59
N GLU A 135 27.20 31.07 16.71
CA GLU A 135 27.17 29.69 16.21
C GLU A 135 28.53 29.20 15.69
N ASP A 136 29.21 30.02 14.88
CA ASP A 136 30.54 29.68 14.33
C ASP A 136 31.58 29.47 15.44
N GLN A 137 31.49 30.21 16.54
CA GLN A 137 32.36 30.02 17.70
C GLN A 137 32.04 28.71 18.42
N GLN A 138 30.75 28.42 18.63
CA GLN A 138 30.30 27.18 19.25
C GLN A 138 30.82 25.95 18.47
N ASP A 139 30.81 26.02 17.13
CA ASP A 139 31.36 24.96 16.27
C ASP A 139 32.86 24.77 16.47
N LEU A 140 33.63 25.85 16.62
CA LEU A 140 35.06 25.77 16.89
C LEU A 140 35.34 25.16 18.27
N PHE A 141 34.59 25.54 19.29
CA PHE A 141 34.67 24.90 20.61
C PHE A 141 34.35 23.42 20.51
N LEU A 142 33.25 23.06 19.82
CA LEU A 142 32.85 21.68 19.61
C LEU A 142 33.94 20.90 18.88
N ALA A 143 34.48 21.43 17.78
CA ALA A 143 35.57 20.82 17.03
C ALA A 143 36.79 20.54 17.92
N ARG A 144 37.21 21.51 18.74
CA ARG A 144 38.35 21.32 19.66
C ARG A 144 38.05 20.30 20.76
N ILE A 145 36.82 20.28 21.28
CA ILE A 145 36.38 19.24 22.24
C ILE A 145 36.47 17.86 21.58
N LEU A 146 35.90 17.68 20.40
CA LEU A 146 35.89 16.39 19.69
C LEU A 146 37.29 15.89 19.32
N GLU A 147 38.20 16.79 18.94
CA GLU A 147 39.55 16.42 18.51
C GLU A 147 40.51 16.09 19.66
N ASN A 148 40.34 16.73 20.83
CA ASN A 148 41.36 16.72 21.88
C ASN A 148 40.87 16.13 23.22
N VAL A 149 39.56 16.13 23.50
CA VAL A 149 39.04 15.64 24.78
C VAL A 149 38.87 14.12 24.72
N PRO A 150 39.33 13.36 25.75
CA PRO A 150 39.10 11.93 25.79
C PRO A 150 37.61 11.57 25.73
N LYS A 151 37.24 10.59 24.91
CA LYS A 151 35.82 10.21 24.69
C LYS A 151 35.00 9.97 25.95
N LYS A 152 35.57 9.34 26.98
CA LYS A 152 34.88 9.13 28.27
C LYS A 152 34.50 10.47 28.91
N ARG A 153 35.39 11.45 28.81
CA ARG A 153 35.15 12.79 29.34
C ARG A 153 34.09 13.53 28.52
N ILE A 154 34.04 13.37 27.19
CA ILE A 154 32.97 13.94 26.36
C ILE A 154 31.58 13.50 26.85
N GLY A 155 31.43 12.22 27.22
CA GLY A 155 30.19 11.72 27.83
C GLY A 155 29.83 12.43 29.15
N GLU A 156 30.82 12.74 29.98
CA GLU A 156 30.62 13.47 31.25
C GLU A 156 30.29 14.96 31.05
N LEU A 157 30.72 15.56 29.93
CA LEU A 157 30.38 16.93 29.56
C LEU A 157 28.94 17.07 29.05
N ASN A 158 28.28 15.96 28.70
CA ASN A 158 26.92 15.94 28.18
C ASN A 158 25.86 16.13 29.28
N VAL A 159 25.98 17.24 30.02
CA VAL A 159 25.05 17.60 31.09
C VAL A 159 23.68 17.87 30.49
N SER A 160 22.64 17.23 31.03
CA SER A 160 21.25 17.35 30.56
C SER A 160 21.03 17.02 29.07
N GLY A 161 21.96 16.29 28.43
CA GLY A 161 21.86 15.94 27.01
C GLY A 161 22.17 17.09 26.03
N LEU A 162 22.75 18.20 26.49
CA LEU A 162 22.99 19.39 25.65
C LEU A 162 23.93 19.10 24.47
N LEU A 163 25.00 18.32 24.66
CA LEU A 163 25.89 17.95 23.55
C LEU A 163 25.19 17.02 22.56
N THR A 164 24.40 16.04 23.03
CA THR A 164 23.57 15.20 22.15
C THR A 164 22.63 16.07 21.32
N ASN A 165 21.98 17.03 21.96
CA ASN A 165 21.00 17.92 21.37
C ASN A 165 21.58 18.83 20.26
N VAL A 166 22.87 19.19 20.35
CA VAL A 166 23.57 19.91 19.28
C VAL A 166 23.62 19.10 17.99
N PHE A 167 23.83 17.79 18.09
CA PHE A 167 23.80 16.91 16.93
C PHE A 167 22.37 16.66 16.44
N GLU A 168 21.41 16.47 17.34
CA GLU A 168 20.04 16.08 16.96
C GLU A 168 19.19 17.23 16.42
N ARG A 169 19.43 18.49 16.84
CA ARG A 169 18.67 19.67 16.38
C ARG A 169 19.17 20.28 15.08
N ASN A 170 20.45 20.13 14.77
CA ASN A 170 21.10 20.84 13.68
C ASN A 170 21.38 19.90 12.52
N ALA A 171 20.52 19.88 11.51
CA ALA A 171 20.64 18.98 10.35
C ALA A 171 21.99 19.11 9.62
N ASN A 172 22.58 20.31 9.57
CA ASN A 172 23.85 20.59 8.89
C ASN A 172 25.09 20.52 9.81
N ILE A 173 24.98 20.05 11.05
CA ILE A 173 26.08 20.04 12.03
C ILE A 173 27.35 19.35 11.51
N LEU A 174 27.19 18.24 10.78
CA LEU A 174 28.32 17.49 10.23
C LEU A 174 29.04 18.25 9.10
N GLN A 175 28.34 19.15 8.41
CA GLN A 175 28.94 20.04 7.40
C GLN A 175 29.72 21.17 8.05
N ARG A 176 29.24 21.66 9.20
CA ARG A 176 29.88 22.72 9.98
C ARG A 176 31.14 22.24 10.69
N LEU A 177 31.18 20.96 11.07
CA LEU A 177 32.37 20.29 11.60
C LEU A 177 33.37 19.82 10.52
N LYS A 178 33.35 20.43 9.34
CA LYS A 178 34.26 20.11 8.24
C LYS A 178 35.70 20.44 8.62
N GLY A 179 36.50 19.40 8.84
CA GLY A 179 37.90 19.50 9.25
C GLY A 179 38.22 18.63 10.47
N VAL A 180 37.21 18.30 11.28
CA VAL A 180 37.34 17.36 12.39
C VAL A 180 37.53 15.95 11.84
N ARG A 181 38.41 15.17 12.47
CA ARG A 181 38.67 13.80 12.05
C ARG A 181 37.40 12.93 12.18
N ALA A 182 37.12 12.12 11.17
CA ALA A 182 35.90 11.30 11.11
C ALA A 182 35.80 10.31 12.29
N ASP A 183 36.92 9.74 12.75
CA ASP A 183 36.96 8.84 13.91
C ASP A 183 36.53 9.55 15.20
N CYS A 184 36.99 10.78 15.43
CA CYS A 184 36.55 11.60 16.58
C CYS A 184 35.04 11.83 16.57
N ILE A 185 34.46 12.15 15.41
CA ILE A 185 33.01 12.35 15.29
C ILE A 185 32.28 11.04 15.58
N CYS A 186 32.67 9.92 14.94
CA CYS A 186 32.02 8.63 15.15
C CYS A 186 32.09 8.16 16.62
N GLU A 187 33.22 8.37 17.30
CA GLU A 187 33.36 8.07 18.73
C GLU A 187 32.45 8.95 19.60
N ALA A 188 32.30 10.23 19.25
CA ALA A 188 31.43 11.15 19.97
C ALA A 188 29.94 10.81 19.76
N LEU A 189 29.52 10.49 18.54
CA LEU A 189 28.16 10.03 18.25
C LEU A 189 27.81 8.76 19.05
N ASP A 190 28.80 7.88 19.26
CA ASP A 190 28.66 6.68 20.07
C ASP A 190 28.48 6.97 21.56
N ILE A 191 29.41 7.72 22.16
CA ILE A 191 29.36 7.99 23.61
C ILE A 191 28.14 8.82 23.99
N LEU A 192 27.71 9.73 23.11
CA LEU A 192 26.55 10.59 23.31
C LEU A 192 25.22 9.89 22.96
N SER A 193 25.27 8.68 22.38
CA SER A 193 24.10 7.91 21.94
C SER A 193 23.15 8.72 21.06
N VAL A 194 23.70 9.46 20.10
CA VAL A 194 22.95 10.38 19.22
C VAL A 194 21.96 9.61 18.34
N GLN A 195 20.75 10.16 18.20
CA GLN A 195 19.73 9.71 17.25
C GLN A 195 19.29 10.88 16.36
N PHE A 196 19.84 10.93 15.14
CA PHE A 196 19.46 11.97 14.17
C PHE A 196 18.00 11.84 13.76
N HIS A 197 17.25 12.93 13.91
CA HIS A 197 15.87 13.04 13.41
C HIS A 197 15.85 13.61 11.99
N HIS A 198 16.78 14.51 11.69
CA HIS A 198 17.02 15.10 10.38
C HIS A 198 18.53 15.26 10.17
N LEU A 199 18.99 15.07 8.93
CA LEU A 199 20.43 15.16 8.62
C LEU A 199 20.66 15.59 7.17
N ASP A 200 21.43 16.65 6.98
CA ASP A 200 21.88 17.07 5.65
C ASP A 200 23.17 16.33 5.28
N ILE A 201 23.07 15.35 4.40
CA ILE A 201 24.20 14.47 4.03
C ILE A 201 25.17 15.10 3.01
N ASP A 202 24.80 16.22 2.40
CA ASP A 202 25.60 16.85 1.35
C ASP A 202 26.97 17.33 1.86
N GLY A 203 28.03 16.90 1.19
CA GLY A 203 29.40 17.28 1.55
C GLY A 203 29.93 16.64 2.84
N VAL A 204 29.18 15.74 3.48
CA VAL A 204 29.61 14.98 4.66
C VAL A 204 30.51 13.82 4.23
N SER A 205 31.50 13.47 5.08
CA SER A 205 32.39 12.33 4.82
C SER A 205 31.61 11.02 4.79
N LYS A 206 31.85 10.19 3.75
CA LYS A 206 31.24 8.86 3.63
C LYS A 206 31.48 7.97 4.84
N VAL A 207 32.66 8.07 5.47
CA VAL A 207 33.00 7.29 6.67
C VAL A 207 32.04 7.58 7.83
N ILE A 208 31.63 8.85 7.99
CA ILE A 208 30.71 9.25 9.06
C ILE A 208 29.29 8.77 8.72
N LEU A 209 28.86 8.92 7.47
CA LEU A 209 27.55 8.45 7.01
C LEU A 209 27.44 6.91 7.13
N ASP A 210 28.49 6.18 6.77
CA ASP A 210 28.57 4.73 6.93
C ASP A 210 28.43 4.32 8.41
N ASP A 211 29.09 5.02 9.34
CA ASP A 211 28.95 4.75 10.78
C ASP A 211 27.52 5.01 11.27
N ILE A 212 26.94 6.16 10.90
CA ILE A 212 25.57 6.54 11.31
C ILE A 212 24.55 5.51 10.82
N PHE A 213 24.61 5.15 9.54
CA PHE A 213 23.62 4.27 8.94
C PHE A 213 23.84 2.80 9.27
N THR A 214 25.09 2.33 9.39
CA THR A 214 25.37 0.94 9.77
C THR A 214 25.04 0.68 11.25
N LYS A 215 25.27 1.66 12.11
CA LYS A 215 25.02 1.54 13.56
C LYS A 215 23.67 2.12 14.00
N ASN A 216 22.76 2.38 13.07
CA ASN A 216 21.39 2.76 13.38
C ASN A 216 21.27 4.00 14.28
N ARG A 217 22.12 5.03 14.06
CA ARG A 217 22.17 6.28 14.85
C ARG A 217 21.16 7.33 14.38
N TYR A 218 20.00 6.89 13.93
CA TYR A 218 18.98 7.76 13.35
C TYR A 218 17.59 7.24 13.66
N VAL A 219 16.62 8.14 13.82
CA VAL A 219 15.22 7.77 14.01
C VAL A 219 14.64 7.32 12.68
N LEU A 220 13.87 6.22 12.70
CA LEU A 220 13.27 5.68 11.49
C LEU A 220 12.12 6.60 11.02
N ASN A 221 12.41 7.47 10.07
CA ASN A 221 11.43 8.37 9.46
C ASN A 221 11.72 8.53 7.95
N VAL A 222 10.85 9.25 7.25
CA VAL A 222 10.93 9.42 5.79
C VAL A 222 12.24 10.07 5.35
N ASP A 223 12.65 11.12 6.05
CA ASP A 223 13.85 11.92 5.74
C ASP A 223 15.13 11.08 5.89
N MET A 224 15.27 10.39 7.02
CA MET A 224 16.43 9.55 7.28
C MET A 224 16.48 8.32 6.37
N VAL A 225 15.34 7.70 6.04
CA VAL A 225 15.30 6.59 5.08
C VAL A 225 15.70 7.07 3.68
N GLN A 226 15.22 8.24 3.25
CA GLN A 226 15.65 8.86 2.01
C GLN A 226 17.15 9.10 1.99
N ASN A 227 17.72 9.64 3.06
CA ASN A 227 19.16 9.89 3.18
C ASN A 227 19.99 8.60 3.09
N VAL A 228 19.55 7.52 3.74
CA VAL A 228 20.20 6.21 3.61
C VAL A 228 20.16 5.75 2.14
N ILE A 229 18.99 5.81 1.49
CA ILE A 229 18.82 5.39 0.09
C ILE A 229 19.70 6.21 -0.85
N VAL A 230 19.74 7.54 -0.69
CA VAL A 230 20.60 8.44 -1.49
C VAL A 230 22.08 8.07 -1.33
N HIS A 231 22.50 7.69 -0.13
CA HIS A 231 23.88 7.29 0.15
C HIS A 231 24.26 5.91 -0.41
N VAL A 232 23.40 4.90 -0.22
CA VAL A 232 23.73 3.50 -0.56
C VAL A 232 23.25 3.07 -1.95
N ALA A 233 22.13 3.59 -2.42
CA ALA A 233 21.51 3.24 -3.70
C ALA A 233 20.91 4.47 -4.42
N PRO A 234 21.73 5.46 -4.84
CA PRO A 234 21.26 6.73 -5.40
C PRO A 234 20.31 6.59 -6.60
N LEU A 235 20.43 5.52 -7.38
CA LEU A 235 19.58 5.27 -8.55
C LEU A 235 18.12 4.96 -8.19
N LEU A 236 17.87 4.47 -6.98
CA LEU A 236 16.54 4.15 -6.45
C LEU A 236 15.91 5.33 -5.70
N ALA A 237 16.70 6.35 -5.33
CA ALA A 237 16.24 7.49 -4.54
C ALA A 237 15.10 8.29 -5.18
N LYS A 238 14.95 8.22 -6.50
CA LYS A 238 13.85 8.85 -7.26
C LYS A 238 12.50 8.14 -7.09
N ASP A 239 12.53 6.85 -6.74
CA ASP A 239 11.33 6.02 -6.60
C ASP A 239 10.78 6.10 -5.16
N PHE A 240 11.59 6.58 -4.21
CA PHE A 240 11.17 6.90 -2.84
C PHE A 240 10.61 8.34 -2.78
N PRO A 241 9.53 8.62 -2.02
CA PRO A 241 8.83 7.73 -1.09
C PRO A 241 7.68 6.91 -1.71
N ALA A 242 7.41 7.05 -3.00
CA ALA A 242 6.27 6.37 -3.64
C ALA A 242 6.38 4.83 -3.56
N LYS A 243 7.59 4.28 -3.71
CA LYS A 243 7.90 2.85 -3.59
C LYS A 243 8.64 2.57 -2.28
N SER A 244 8.00 2.90 -1.16
CA SER A 244 8.63 2.96 0.15
C SER A 244 9.30 1.64 0.54
N TYR A 245 8.64 0.50 0.38
CA TYR A 245 9.18 -0.78 0.82
C TYR A 245 10.02 -1.50 -0.25
N THR A 246 9.59 -1.43 -1.51
CA THR A 246 10.29 -1.97 -2.68
C THR A 246 11.69 -1.40 -2.78
N VAL A 247 11.86 -0.08 -2.57
CA VAL A 247 13.18 0.56 -2.61
C VAL A 247 14.06 0.08 -1.46
N VAL A 248 13.51 -0.06 -0.25
CA VAL A 248 14.26 -0.61 0.90
C VAL A 248 14.76 -2.02 0.60
N ARG A 249 13.90 -2.89 0.04
CA ARG A 249 14.25 -4.26 -0.35
C ARG A 249 15.31 -4.30 -1.46
N LYS A 250 15.15 -3.49 -2.51
CA LYS A 250 16.07 -3.42 -3.66
C LYS A 250 17.38 -2.70 -3.39
N ALA A 251 17.46 -1.89 -2.34
CA ALA A 251 18.71 -1.27 -1.94
C ALA A 251 19.76 -2.29 -1.47
N GLU A 252 19.33 -3.51 -1.09
CA GLU A 252 20.18 -4.62 -0.62
C GLU A 252 21.13 -4.23 0.53
N TYR A 253 20.80 -3.15 1.23
CA TYR A 253 21.60 -2.63 2.34
C TYR A 253 21.10 -3.22 3.66
N ALA A 254 21.74 -4.30 4.10
CA ALA A 254 21.32 -5.08 5.27
C ALA A 254 20.97 -4.25 6.52
N PRO A 255 21.77 -3.23 6.94
CA PRO A 255 21.43 -2.44 8.13
C PRO A 255 20.06 -1.74 8.05
N LEU A 256 19.69 -1.21 6.88
CA LEU A 256 18.38 -0.58 6.68
C LEU A 256 17.27 -1.64 6.59
N VAL A 257 17.52 -2.72 5.84
CA VAL A 257 16.56 -3.81 5.67
C VAL A 257 16.21 -4.41 7.04
N ASP A 258 17.21 -4.81 7.82
CA ASP A 258 17.04 -5.40 9.14
C ASP A 258 16.32 -4.43 10.09
N ARG A 259 16.71 -3.15 10.11
CA ARG A 259 16.06 -2.12 10.93
C ARG A 259 14.57 -1.97 10.60
N VAL A 260 14.21 -2.01 9.32
CA VAL A 260 12.81 -1.93 8.87
C VAL A 260 12.05 -3.20 9.26
N HIS A 261 12.63 -4.38 9.08
CA HIS A 261 11.98 -5.65 9.44
C HIS A 261 11.75 -5.76 10.96
N ASP A 262 12.74 -5.39 11.77
CA ASP A 262 12.65 -5.39 13.24
C ASP A 262 11.58 -4.41 13.77
N ASN A 263 11.21 -3.40 12.98
CA ASN A 263 10.26 -2.34 13.34
C ASN A 263 9.12 -2.21 12.33
N LEU A 264 8.72 -3.32 11.69
CA LEU A 264 7.86 -3.31 10.50
C LEU A 264 6.54 -2.56 10.73
N ILE A 265 5.86 -2.86 11.85
CA ILE A 265 4.58 -2.23 12.21
C ILE A 265 4.73 -0.72 12.31
N PHE A 266 5.79 -0.25 12.97
CA PHE A 266 6.09 1.17 13.12
C PHE A 266 6.42 1.81 11.76
N TYR A 267 7.26 1.15 10.96
CA TYR A 267 7.62 1.64 9.63
C TYR A 267 6.40 1.83 8.73
N VAL A 268 5.48 0.86 8.70
CA VAL A 268 4.26 0.99 7.91
C VAL A 268 3.37 2.13 8.44
N LYS A 269 3.19 2.25 9.76
CA LYS A 269 2.34 3.29 10.38
C LYS A 269 2.90 4.71 10.20
N GLU A 270 4.18 4.89 10.50
CA GLU A 270 4.80 6.21 10.65
C GLU A 270 5.60 6.66 9.42
N VAL A 271 5.97 5.75 8.51
CA VAL A 271 6.69 6.08 7.28
C VAL A 271 5.78 5.90 6.06
N MET A 272 5.31 4.68 5.79
CA MET A 272 4.55 4.39 4.55
C MET A 272 3.17 5.07 4.55
N LEU A 273 2.37 4.87 5.60
CA LEU A 273 1.01 5.39 5.69
C LEU A 273 0.93 6.91 5.89
N GLN A 274 2.06 7.62 6.00
CA GLN A 274 2.09 9.08 5.99
C GLN A 274 2.23 9.67 4.58
N GLN A 275 2.64 8.88 3.58
CA GLN A 275 2.89 9.38 2.22
C GLN A 275 1.59 9.70 1.47
N GLU A 276 1.57 10.66 0.55
CA GLU A 276 0.33 10.94 -0.19
C GLU A 276 -0.09 9.77 -1.12
N ARG A 277 0.89 9.09 -1.72
CA ARG A 277 0.67 8.00 -2.67
C ARG A 277 1.70 6.90 -2.46
N LEU A 278 1.23 5.66 -2.55
CA LEU A 278 2.08 4.47 -2.53
C LEU A 278 1.88 3.66 -3.82
N ALA A 279 2.99 3.14 -4.34
CA ALA A 279 3.08 2.45 -5.61
C ALA A 279 4.16 1.35 -5.55
N ASP A 280 4.26 0.69 -4.41
CA ASP A 280 5.16 -0.44 -4.23
C ASP A 280 4.81 -1.60 -5.18
N ASP A 281 5.82 -2.39 -5.54
CA ASP A 281 5.66 -3.50 -6.48
C ASP A 281 4.82 -4.61 -5.83
N GLU A 282 4.00 -5.31 -6.64
CA GLU A 282 3.04 -6.32 -6.15
C GLU A 282 3.67 -7.32 -5.19
N ALA A 283 4.78 -7.95 -5.57
CA ALA A 283 5.44 -8.97 -4.76
C ALA A 283 5.92 -8.45 -3.39
N ASP A 284 6.37 -7.20 -3.33
CA ASP A 284 6.86 -6.58 -2.10
C ASP A 284 5.69 -6.21 -1.17
N VAL A 285 4.56 -5.74 -1.73
CA VAL A 285 3.32 -5.49 -0.96
C VAL A 285 2.74 -6.81 -0.43
N LEU A 286 2.71 -7.87 -1.23
CA LEU A 286 2.22 -9.19 -0.78
C LEU A 286 3.08 -9.74 0.37
N ALA A 287 4.41 -9.63 0.26
CA ALA A 287 5.31 -10.02 1.34
C ALA A 287 5.11 -9.21 2.63
N LEU A 288 4.77 -7.91 2.51
CA LEU A 288 4.40 -7.09 3.67
C LEU A 288 3.11 -7.58 4.34
N LEU A 289 2.08 -7.89 3.54
CA LEU A 289 0.80 -8.38 4.06
C LEU A 289 0.96 -9.71 4.80
N ASP A 290 1.81 -10.61 4.29
CA ASP A 290 2.14 -11.87 4.97
C ASP A 290 2.79 -11.63 6.34
N GLN A 291 3.76 -10.71 6.42
CA GLN A 291 4.44 -10.38 7.68
C GLN A 291 3.54 -9.63 8.67
N LEU A 292 2.47 -9.00 8.20
CA LEU A 292 1.55 -8.19 9.00
C LEU A 292 0.19 -8.86 9.21
N ILE A 293 0.11 -10.19 9.05
CA ILE A 293 -1.15 -10.94 9.13
C ILE A 293 -1.91 -10.72 10.44
N GLU A 294 -1.19 -10.55 11.57
CA GLU A 294 -1.79 -10.28 12.88
C GLU A 294 -2.30 -8.83 13.04
N GLU A 295 -1.85 -7.90 12.18
CA GLU A 295 -2.24 -6.49 12.19
C GLU A 295 -3.21 -6.19 11.03
N VAL A 296 -4.35 -6.88 11.00
CA VAL A 296 -5.32 -6.82 9.88
C VAL A 296 -5.75 -5.39 9.55
N ASP A 297 -6.03 -4.54 10.54
CA ASP A 297 -6.44 -3.16 10.27
C ASP A 297 -5.33 -2.33 9.61
N LEU A 298 -4.06 -2.67 9.88
CA LEU A 298 -2.92 -2.07 9.19
C LEU A 298 -2.84 -2.55 7.74
N CYS A 299 -3.00 -3.85 7.52
CA CYS A 299 -3.08 -4.45 6.18
C CYS A 299 -4.17 -3.80 5.34
N ARG A 300 -5.36 -3.58 5.91
CA ARG A 300 -6.48 -2.93 5.21
C ARG A 300 -6.16 -1.51 4.77
N ARG A 301 -5.58 -0.71 5.68
CA ARG A 301 -5.14 0.66 5.37
C ARG A 301 -4.05 0.69 4.31
N LEU A 302 -3.13 -0.27 4.35
CA LEU A 302 -2.08 -0.42 3.33
C LEU A 302 -2.71 -0.76 1.98
N ILE A 303 -3.57 -1.78 1.94
CA ILE A 303 -4.28 -2.19 0.72
C ILE A 303 -5.05 -1.01 0.16
N ASP A 304 -5.82 -0.25 0.94
CA ASP A 304 -6.60 0.89 0.44
C ASP A 304 -5.72 1.94 -0.25
N LYS A 305 -4.55 2.21 0.34
CA LYS A 305 -3.65 3.29 -0.08
C LYS A 305 -2.71 2.92 -1.23
N GLU A 306 -2.27 1.68 -1.30
CA GLU A 306 -1.39 1.17 -2.35
C GLU A 306 -2.08 1.08 -3.71
N THR A 307 -1.35 1.31 -4.80
CA THR A 307 -1.93 1.30 -6.16
C THR A 307 -1.79 -0.04 -6.90
N PHE A 308 -1.17 -1.04 -6.27
CA PHE A 308 -0.92 -2.37 -6.82
C PHE A 308 -2.18 -3.14 -7.26
N ARG A 309 -1.96 -4.18 -8.06
CA ARG A 309 -2.98 -5.18 -8.43
C ARG A 309 -2.45 -6.56 -8.11
N VAL A 310 -3.31 -7.39 -7.52
CA VAL A 310 -3.00 -8.79 -7.20
C VAL A 310 -3.30 -9.64 -8.41
N SER A 311 -2.26 -10.22 -8.99
CA SER A 311 -2.31 -11.13 -10.13
C SER A 311 -2.85 -12.50 -9.71
N LYS A 312 -2.33 -13.03 -8.59
CA LYS A 312 -2.72 -14.34 -8.03
C LYS A 312 -3.08 -14.22 -6.56
N LEU A 313 -4.32 -14.57 -6.21
CA LEU A 313 -4.79 -14.48 -4.83
C LEU A 313 -4.02 -15.41 -3.88
N ARG A 314 -3.59 -16.57 -4.37
CA ARG A 314 -2.82 -17.55 -3.59
C ARG A 314 -1.44 -17.08 -3.18
N ASP A 315 -0.93 -16.02 -3.79
CA ASP A 315 0.35 -15.42 -3.40
C ASP A 315 0.18 -14.46 -2.21
N CYS A 316 -1.07 -14.16 -1.81
CA CYS A 316 -1.41 -13.27 -0.70
C CYS A 316 -1.91 -14.07 0.51
N CYS A 317 -1.13 -14.14 1.58
CA CYS A 317 -1.51 -14.68 2.89
C CYS A 317 -1.98 -16.14 2.91
N TYR A 318 -1.82 -16.87 1.81
CA TYR A 318 -2.31 -18.24 1.67
C TYR A 318 -1.63 -19.20 2.65
N VAL A 319 -0.34 -19.00 2.92
CA VAL A 319 0.43 -19.80 3.89
C VAL A 319 -0.10 -19.68 5.32
N HIS A 320 -0.86 -18.62 5.63
CA HIS A 320 -1.39 -18.34 6.95
C HIS A 320 -2.81 -18.88 7.17
N LEU A 321 -3.49 -19.40 6.13
CA LEU A 321 -4.88 -19.87 6.19
C LEU A 321 -5.13 -20.89 7.32
N GLN A 322 -4.17 -21.77 7.61
CA GLN A 322 -4.34 -22.81 8.64
C GLN A 322 -4.44 -22.24 10.07
N ASN A 323 -3.79 -21.11 10.32
CA ASN A 323 -3.66 -20.54 11.67
C ASN A 323 -4.42 -19.22 11.84
N TYR A 324 -4.67 -18.50 10.76
CA TYR A 324 -5.21 -17.13 10.74
C TYR A 324 -6.35 -16.99 9.73
N GLU A 325 -7.23 -18.00 9.62
CA GLU A 325 -8.30 -18.07 8.62
C GLU A 325 -9.16 -16.78 8.55
N GLU A 326 -9.61 -16.27 9.69
CA GLU A 326 -10.45 -15.06 9.77
C GLU A 326 -9.70 -13.80 9.30
N ASP A 327 -8.42 -13.68 9.67
CA ASP A 327 -7.58 -12.54 9.30
C ASP A 327 -7.28 -12.54 7.80
N VAL A 328 -6.93 -13.71 7.24
CA VAL A 328 -6.75 -13.89 5.80
C VAL A 328 -8.04 -13.53 5.05
N ARG A 329 -9.19 -13.99 5.53
CA ARG A 329 -10.49 -13.64 4.94
C ARG A 329 -10.71 -12.13 4.91
N ARG A 330 -10.46 -11.43 6.02
CA ARG A 330 -10.64 -9.97 6.10
C ARG A 330 -9.70 -9.22 5.14
N ILE A 331 -8.48 -9.71 4.96
CA ILE A 331 -7.52 -9.16 3.98
C ILE A 331 -8.04 -9.38 2.56
N TRP A 332 -8.44 -10.62 2.21
CA TRP A 332 -8.96 -10.96 0.88
C TRP A 332 -10.25 -10.19 0.55
N ASP A 333 -11.17 -10.04 1.51
CA ASP A 333 -12.38 -9.23 1.38
C ASP A 333 -12.05 -7.75 1.09
N THR A 334 -10.96 -7.25 1.66
CA THR A 334 -10.48 -5.88 1.40
C THR A 334 -9.89 -5.75 -0.02
N ILE A 335 -9.15 -6.75 -0.50
CA ILE A 335 -8.64 -6.78 -1.88
C ILE A 335 -9.80 -6.84 -2.90
N LEU A 336 -10.84 -7.64 -2.61
CA LEU A 336 -12.04 -7.73 -3.44
C LEU A 336 -12.81 -6.41 -3.47
N SER A 337 -13.08 -5.81 -2.31
CA SER A 337 -13.86 -4.56 -2.21
C SER A 337 -13.14 -3.35 -2.82
N THR A 338 -11.81 -3.28 -2.73
CA THR A 338 -10.98 -2.27 -3.41
C THR A 338 -10.79 -2.56 -4.91
N LYS A 339 -11.30 -3.70 -5.41
CA LYS A 339 -11.21 -4.16 -6.80
C LYS A 339 -9.77 -4.29 -7.30
N LYS A 340 -8.83 -4.63 -6.40
CA LYS A 340 -7.40 -4.77 -6.70
C LYS A 340 -7.01 -6.17 -7.18
N LEU A 341 -7.91 -7.14 -7.08
CA LEU A 341 -7.72 -8.48 -7.63
C LEU A 341 -7.92 -8.51 -9.15
N ALA A 342 -7.04 -9.23 -9.86
CA ALA A 342 -7.23 -9.58 -11.26
C ALA A 342 -8.48 -10.47 -11.42
N ALA A 343 -9.38 -10.07 -12.30
CA ALA A 343 -10.65 -10.75 -12.55
C ALA A 343 -10.46 -12.01 -13.40
N THR A 344 -9.99 -13.09 -12.76
CA THR A 344 -9.84 -14.42 -13.38
C THR A 344 -10.63 -15.46 -12.59
N TRP A 345 -11.09 -16.50 -13.28
CA TRP A 345 -11.78 -17.62 -12.62
C TRP A 345 -10.88 -18.36 -11.62
N GLU A 346 -9.57 -18.42 -11.88
CA GLU A 346 -8.58 -19.00 -10.94
C GLU A 346 -8.59 -18.28 -9.59
N ASN A 347 -8.64 -16.94 -9.60
CA ASN A 347 -8.66 -16.13 -8.38
C ASN A 347 -9.99 -16.25 -7.63
N ILE A 348 -11.11 -16.28 -8.35
CA ILE A 348 -12.44 -16.47 -7.75
C ILE A 348 -12.53 -17.86 -7.12
N TYR A 349 -12.08 -18.89 -7.83
CA TYR A 349 -12.05 -20.27 -7.34
C TYR A 349 -11.15 -20.39 -6.10
N ALA A 350 -9.96 -19.78 -6.11
CA ALA A 350 -9.05 -19.79 -4.97
C ALA A 350 -9.70 -19.20 -3.70
N TYR A 351 -10.50 -18.14 -3.84
CA TYR A 351 -11.29 -17.60 -2.73
C TYR A 351 -12.40 -18.55 -2.31
N TRP A 352 -13.20 -19.03 -3.28
CA TRP A 352 -14.40 -19.83 -3.02
C TRP A 352 -14.09 -21.16 -2.32
N VAL A 353 -12.98 -21.82 -2.66
CA VAL A 353 -12.57 -23.08 -2.00
C VAL A 353 -12.39 -22.92 -0.49
N GLN A 354 -12.01 -21.72 -0.02
CA GLN A 354 -11.79 -21.46 1.40
C GLN A 354 -13.03 -20.89 2.10
N PHE A 355 -13.74 -19.96 1.46
CA PHE A 355 -14.78 -19.14 2.12
C PHE A 355 -16.17 -19.23 1.50
N HIS A 356 -16.33 -20.05 0.46
CA HIS A 356 -17.52 -20.13 -0.38
C HIS A 356 -17.93 -18.75 -0.94
N ILE A 357 -19.20 -18.60 -1.35
CA ILE A 357 -19.71 -17.38 -1.97
C ILE A 357 -20.11 -16.38 -0.89
N THR A 358 -19.19 -15.50 -0.54
CA THR A 358 -19.44 -14.36 0.36
C THR A 358 -20.08 -13.19 -0.38
N GLN A 359 -20.62 -12.22 0.37
CA GLN A 359 -21.20 -11.00 -0.21
C GLN A 359 -20.14 -10.18 -0.98
N GLU A 360 -18.90 -10.21 -0.52
CA GLU A 360 -17.80 -9.43 -1.09
C GLU A 360 -17.30 -10.07 -2.38
N LEU A 361 -17.22 -11.40 -2.42
CA LEU A 361 -16.98 -12.15 -3.65
C LEU A 361 -18.10 -11.90 -4.67
N ARG A 362 -19.37 -11.95 -4.24
CA ARG A 362 -20.52 -11.68 -5.11
C ARG A 362 -20.41 -10.31 -5.77
N LYS A 363 -20.23 -9.24 -4.97
CA LYS A 363 -20.09 -7.87 -5.47
C LYS A 363 -18.93 -7.74 -6.45
N PHE A 364 -17.82 -8.44 -6.19
CA PHE A 364 -16.67 -8.44 -7.08
C PHE A 364 -16.98 -9.09 -8.44
N ILE A 365 -17.59 -10.28 -8.44
CA ILE A 365 -17.98 -11.01 -9.66
C ILE A 365 -18.95 -10.15 -10.49
N GLU A 366 -20.00 -9.61 -9.86
CA GLU A 366 -20.99 -8.77 -10.54
C GLU A 366 -20.37 -7.50 -11.12
N ALA A 367 -19.41 -6.88 -10.42
CA ALA A 367 -18.72 -5.68 -10.88
C ALA A 367 -17.66 -5.95 -11.96
N ARG A 368 -17.19 -7.20 -12.12
CA ARG A 368 -16.10 -7.59 -13.03
C ARG A 368 -16.55 -8.60 -14.11
N GLY A 369 -17.85 -8.79 -14.28
CA GLY A 369 -18.43 -9.78 -15.20
C GLY A 369 -17.88 -9.70 -16.63
N ASP A 370 -17.69 -8.49 -17.16
CA ASP A 370 -17.16 -8.30 -18.52
C ASP A 370 -15.72 -8.82 -18.66
N SER A 371 -14.86 -8.55 -17.68
CA SER A 371 -13.47 -9.06 -17.68
C SER A 371 -13.41 -10.58 -17.53
N LEU A 372 -14.38 -11.18 -16.84
CA LEU A 372 -14.44 -12.63 -16.66
C LEU A 372 -14.82 -13.39 -17.93
N ARG A 373 -15.49 -12.75 -18.89
CA ARG A 373 -15.80 -13.35 -20.21
C ARG A 373 -14.55 -13.70 -21.01
N GLU A 374 -13.48 -12.95 -20.80
CA GLU A 374 -12.20 -13.13 -21.49
C GLU A 374 -11.27 -14.12 -20.77
N SER A 375 -11.64 -14.57 -19.56
CA SER A 375 -10.87 -15.50 -18.74
C SER A 375 -11.22 -16.96 -19.06
N GLY A 376 -10.21 -17.82 -19.19
CA GLY A 376 -10.41 -19.26 -19.34
C GLY A 376 -11.10 -19.89 -18.13
N THR A 377 -11.99 -20.85 -18.40
CA THR A 377 -12.83 -21.55 -17.40
C THR A 377 -12.26 -22.92 -16.99
N GLU A 378 -10.97 -23.16 -17.20
CA GLU A 378 -10.32 -24.47 -17.01
C GLU A 378 -10.27 -24.95 -15.56
N CYS A 379 -10.36 -24.03 -14.59
CA CYS A 379 -10.28 -24.34 -13.15
C CYS A 379 -11.64 -24.65 -12.49
N LEU A 380 -12.74 -24.65 -13.25
CA LEU A 380 -14.08 -24.82 -12.70
C LEU A 380 -14.42 -26.32 -12.56
N ASP A 381 -14.59 -26.79 -11.32
CA ASP A 381 -15.13 -28.11 -11.03
C ASP A 381 -16.67 -28.11 -10.93
N GLU A 382 -17.27 -29.30 -10.89
CA GLU A 382 -18.74 -29.47 -10.87
C GLU A 382 -19.39 -28.82 -9.64
N ASP A 383 -18.70 -28.83 -8.48
CA ASP A 383 -19.21 -28.23 -7.24
C ASP A 383 -19.21 -26.70 -7.31
N PHE A 384 -18.18 -26.11 -7.90
CA PHE A 384 -18.11 -24.66 -8.08
C PHE A 384 -19.12 -24.16 -9.11
N ILE A 385 -19.33 -24.91 -10.21
CA ILE A 385 -20.37 -24.60 -11.20
C ILE A 385 -21.74 -24.65 -10.51
N ARG A 386 -22.06 -25.71 -9.76
CA ARG A 386 -23.30 -25.82 -8.99
C ARG A 386 -23.49 -24.63 -8.05
N ALA A 387 -22.44 -24.25 -7.30
CA ALA A 387 -22.51 -23.13 -6.36
C ALA A 387 -22.81 -21.79 -7.05
N LEU A 388 -22.21 -21.52 -8.22
CA LEU A 388 -22.45 -20.27 -8.96
C LEU A 388 -23.84 -20.24 -9.60
N VAL A 389 -24.29 -21.34 -10.21
CA VAL A 389 -25.60 -21.41 -10.86
C VAL A 389 -26.72 -21.23 -9.83
N ASN A 390 -26.61 -21.90 -8.69
CA ASN A 390 -27.61 -21.84 -7.62
C ASN A 390 -27.41 -20.64 -6.69
N GLY A 391 -26.33 -19.88 -6.88
CA GLY A 391 -25.97 -18.72 -6.06
C GLY A 391 -26.82 -17.47 -6.33
N GLY A 392 -27.81 -17.50 -7.22
CA GLY A 392 -28.67 -16.34 -7.50
C GLY A 392 -27.91 -15.16 -8.11
N PHE A 393 -26.94 -15.43 -8.97
CA PHE A 393 -26.27 -14.39 -9.76
C PHE A 393 -27.17 -13.93 -10.91
N ASP A 394 -26.92 -12.70 -11.39
CA ASP A 394 -27.56 -12.21 -12.60
C ASP A 394 -27.24 -13.09 -13.82
N MET A 395 -28.20 -13.18 -14.73
CA MET A 395 -28.09 -14.02 -15.92
C MET A 395 -26.91 -13.63 -16.82
N SER A 396 -26.47 -12.37 -16.80
CA SER A 396 -25.27 -11.93 -17.51
C SER A 396 -24.01 -12.68 -17.06
N ILE A 397 -23.88 -13.02 -15.78
CA ILE A 397 -22.79 -13.82 -15.22
C ILE A 397 -23.02 -15.30 -15.55
N LEU A 398 -24.24 -15.81 -15.35
CA LEU A 398 -24.56 -17.21 -15.61
C LEU A 398 -24.30 -17.61 -17.06
N ARG A 399 -24.55 -16.70 -18.02
CA ARG A 399 -24.25 -16.90 -19.45
C ARG A 399 -22.79 -17.27 -19.74
N ILE A 400 -21.85 -16.83 -18.90
CA ILE A 400 -20.42 -17.18 -19.04
C ILE A 400 -20.23 -18.67 -18.75
N LEU A 401 -20.99 -19.22 -17.81
CA LEU A 401 -20.89 -20.59 -17.33
C LEU A 401 -21.80 -21.56 -18.09
N LEU A 402 -22.90 -21.07 -18.68
CA LEU A 402 -23.91 -21.89 -19.38
C LEU A 402 -23.36 -22.97 -20.32
N PRO A 403 -22.26 -22.76 -21.07
CA PRO A 403 -21.69 -23.81 -21.92
C PRO A 403 -21.21 -25.06 -21.14
N LEU A 404 -20.93 -24.91 -19.85
CA LEU A 404 -20.44 -25.96 -18.95
C LEU A 404 -21.55 -26.54 -18.05
N VAL A 405 -22.73 -25.90 -18.01
CA VAL A 405 -23.82 -26.29 -17.12
C VAL A 405 -24.55 -27.53 -17.65
N ARG A 406 -24.87 -28.44 -16.73
CA ARG A 406 -25.70 -29.64 -16.94
C ARG A 406 -26.87 -29.59 -15.96
N GLU A 407 -27.91 -30.38 -16.20
CA GLU A 407 -29.09 -30.39 -15.31
C GLU A 407 -28.70 -30.71 -13.85
N GLU A 408 -27.75 -31.62 -13.64
CA GLU A 408 -27.24 -32.01 -12.31
C GLU A 408 -26.55 -30.89 -11.50
N HIS A 409 -26.26 -29.75 -12.14
CA HIS A 409 -25.72 -28.55 -11.49
C HIS A 409 -26.82 -27.63 -10.97
N ILE A 410 -28.09 -27.84 -11.33
CA ILE A 410 -29.19 -26.93 -11.01
C ILE A 410 -30.04 -27.51 -9.89
N ASP A 411 -30.11 -26.82 -8.76
CA ASP A 411 -30.92 -27.26 -7.64
C ASP A 411 -32.40 -26.94 -7.92
N ALA A 412 -33.29 -27.92 -7.72
CA ALA A 412 -34.71 -27.80 -8.04
C ALA A 412 -35.41 -26.60 -7.38
N ASN A 413 -34.94 -26.16 -6.20
CA ASN A 413 -35.48 -25.00 -5.47
C ASN A 413 -35.10 -23.65 -6.10
N THR A 414 -34.12 -23.61 -7.01
CA THR A 414 -33.68 -22.38 -7.70
C THR A 414 -34.41 -22.15 -9.02
N VAL A 415 -35.04 -23.19 -9.57
CA VAL A 415 -35.74 -23.12 -10.85
C VAL A 415 -37.04 -22.35 -10.69
N THR A 416 -37.08 -21.15 -11.25
CA THR A 416 -38.29 -20.32 -11.38
C THR A 416 -38.74 -20.28 -12.83
N LYS A 417 -39.95 -19.74 -13.08
CA LYS A 417 -40.47 -19.52 -14.44
C LYS A 417 -39.52 -18.66 -15.27
N ASP A 418 -39.05 -17.56 -14.67
CA ASP A 418 -38.14 -16.63 -15.34
C ASP A 418 -36.76 -17.26 -15.57
N PHE A 419 -36.24 -18.01 -14.60
CA PHE A 419 -34.95 -18.71 -14.74
C PHE A 419 -35.00 -19.74 -15.88
N LEU A 420 -36.05 -20.58 -15.90
CA LEU A 420 -36.24 -21.59 -16.94
C LEU A 420 -36.34 -20.93 -18.32
N GLU A 421 -37.14 -19.86 -18.46
CA GLU A 421 -37.25 -19.12 -19.70
C GLU A 421 -35.90 -18.55 -20.14
N GLN A 422 -35.17 -17.90 -19.23
CA GLN A 422 -33.88 -17.29 -19.56
C GLN A 422 -32.84 -18.32 -20.02
N ILE A 423 -32.80 -19.52 -19.43
CA ILE A 423 -31.89 -20.59 -19.87
C ILE A 423 -32.30 -21.15 -21.22
N ILE A 424 -33.60 -21.42 -21.45
CA ILE A 424 -34.10 -21.97 -22.71
C ILE A 424 -33.74 -21.06 -23.89
N PHE A 425 -33.82 -19.73 -23.70
CA PHE A 425 -33.54 -18.76 -24.76
C PHE A 425 -32.10 -18.21 -24.77
N ALA A 426 -31.24 -18.61 -23.84
CA ALA A 426 -29.84 -18.19 -23.84
C ALA A 426 -29.05 -18.93 -24.93
N SER A 427 -28.43 -18.23 -25.87
CA SER A 427 -27.66 -18.82 -26.98
C SER A 427 -26.54 -19.77 -26.53
N GLU A 428 -25.99 -19.52 -25.34
CA GLU A 428 -24.86 -20.21 -24.76
C GLU A 428 -25.24 -21.57 -24.13
N SER A 429 -26.53 -21.80 -23.82
CA SER A 429 -26.97 -23.07 -23.24
C SER A 429 -27.01 -24.19 -24.29
N SER A 430 -26.62 -25.39 -23.86
CA SER A 430 -26.61 -26.57 -24.74
C SER A 430 -28.04 -27.07 -25.04
N PRO A 431 -28.31 -27.63 -26.23
CA PRO A 431 -29.61 -28.23 -26.53
C PRO A 431 -30.01 -29.35 -25.55
N ALA A 432 -29.03 -30.11 -25.05
CA ALA A 432 -29.24 -31.15 -24.05
C ALA A 432 -29.78 -30.55 -22.75
N LEU A 433 -29.10 -29.54 -22.20
CA LEU A 433 -29.53 -28.85 -20.98
C LEU A 433 -30.94 -28.27 -21.12
N ARG A 434 -31.22 -27.58 -22.23
CA ARG A 434 -32.55 -27.00 -22.49
C ARG A 434 -33.64 -28.07 -22.52
N GLY A 435 -33.36 -29.21 -23.15
CA GLY A 435 -34.27 -30.34 -23.25
C GLY A 435 -34.56 -30.96 -21.89
N GLU A 436 -33.53 -31.27 -21.12
CA GLU A 436 -33.65 -31.86 -19.77
C GLU A 436 -34.45 -30.94 -18.84
N LEU A 437 -34.12 -29.65 -18.80
CA LEU A 437 -34.84 -28.68 -17.97
C LEU A 437 -36.30 -28.51 -18.39
N LEU A 438 -36.58 -28.50 -19.69
CA LEU A 438 -37.96 -28.42 -20.17
C LEU A 438 -38.75 -29.68 -19.77
N GLN A 439 -38.15 -30.86 -19.86
CA GLN A 439 -38.80 -32.12 -19.47
C GLN A 439 -39.14 -32.15 -17.97
N GLN A 440 -38.22 -31.68 -17.14
CA GLN A 440 -38.36 -31.76 -15.69
C GLN A 440 -39.22 -30.64 -15.10
N TYR A 441 -39.06 -29.41 -15.59
CA TYR A 441 -39.65 -28.22 -14.99
C TYR A 441 -40.70 -27.54 -15.88
N GLY A 442 -40.77 -27.88 -17.17
CA GLY A 442 -41.64 -27.21 -18.15
C GLY A 442 -43.11 -27.22 -17.78
N ILE A 443 -43.64 -28.31 -17.21
CA ILE A 443 -45.06 -28.41 -16.84
C ILE A 443 -45.42 -27.40 -15.73
N GLY A 444 -44.60 -27.32 -14.68
CA GLY A 444 -44.84 -26.43 -13.53
C GLY A 444 -44.45 -24.98 -13.79
N HIS A 445 -43.46 -24.75 -14.66
CA HIS A 445 -42.85 -23.45 -14.89
C HIS A 445 -43.09 -22.88 -16.30
N MET A 446 -44.07 -23.41 -17.05
CA MET A 446 -44.43 -22.92 -18.38
C MET A 446 -44.70 -21.41 -18.38
N THR A 447 -44.16 -20.74 -19.41
CA THR A 447 -44.43 -19.33 -19.72
C THR A 447 -45.03 -19.20 -21.11
N GLU A 448 -45.72 -18.08 -21.36
CA GLU A 448 -46.29 -17.78 -22.67
C GLU A 448 -45.21 -17.76 -23.78
N ARG A 449 -44.04 -17.21 -23.48
CA ARG A 449 -42.95 -17.15 -24.45
C ARG A 449 -42.39 -18.53 -24.78
N ILE A 450 -42.20 -19.39 -23.78
CA ILE A 450 -41.80 -20.78 -24.02
C ILE A 450 -42.86 -21.45 -24.90
N ALA A 451 -44.13 -21.41 -24.48
CA ALA A 451 -45.24 -22.05 -25.18
C ALA A 451 -45.30 -21.66 -26.68
N LYS A 452 -45.18 -20.37 -26.99
CA LYS A 452 -45.21 -19.85 -28.37
C LYS A 452 -44.01 -20.28 -29.22
N ASN A 453 -42.89 -20.68 -28.61
CA ASN A 453 -41.66 -21.03 -29.31
C ASN A 453 -41.28 -22.51 -29.16
N LEU A 454 -42.06 -23.34 -28.47
CA LEU A 454 -41.71 -24.75 -28.20
C LEU A 454 -41.33 -25.51 -29.47
N TYR A 455 -42.11 -25.33 -30.55
CA TYR A 455 -41.84 -25.98 -31.82
C TYR A 455 -40.57 -25.45 -32.50
N SER A 456 -40.34 -24.14 -32.48
CA SER A 456 -39.17 -23.54 -33.14
C SER A 456 -37.85 -23.87 -32.40
N LEU A 457 -37.93 -24.14 -31.10
CA LEU A 457 -36.78 -24.50 -30.27
C LEU A 457 -36.27 -25.94 -30.51
N GLN A 458 -37.02 -26.79 -31.23
CA GLN A 458 -36.66 -28.18 -31.54
C GLN A 458 -36.28 -29.02 -30.30
N LEU A 459 -36.93 -28.75 -29.17
CA LEU A 459 -36.70 -29.47 -27.92
C LEU A 459 -37.54 -30.75 -27.84
N PRO A 460 -37.14 -31.75 -27.04
CA PRO A 460 -37.95 -32.95 -26.83
C PRO A 460 -39.35 -32.58 -26.32
N MET A 461 -40.38 -33.09 -26.99
CA MET A 461 -41.79 -32.83 -26.69
C MET A 461 -42.48 -34.08 -26.14
N THR A 462 -43.28 -33.90 -25.09
CA THR A 462 -44.20 -34.90 -24.53
C THR A 462 -45.63 -34.38 -24.56
N LYS A 463 -46.62 -35.27 -24.40
CA LYS A 463 -48.03 -34.89 -24.36
C LYS A 463 -48.32 -33.92 -23.21
N GLU A 464 -47.68 -34.14 -22.07
CA GLU A 464 -47.83 -33.32 -20.87
C GLU A 464 -47.32 -31.89 -21.10
N ILE A 465 -46.15 -31.73 -21.74
CA ILE A 465 -45.60 -30.42 -22.08
C ILE A 465 -46.46 -29.72 -23.15
N PHE A 466 -46.94 -30.47 -24.14
CA PHE A 466 -47.86 -29.96 -25.15
C PHE A 466 -49.11 -29.35 -24.50
N PHE A 467 -49.78 -30.09 -23.61
CA PHE A 467 -50.98 -29.58 -22.92
C PHE A 467 -50.66 -28.49 -21.89
N ALA A 468 -49.46 -28.50 -21.29
CA ALA A 468 -49.03 -27.38 -20.45
C ALA A 468 -48.92 -26.08 -21.26
N ALA A 469 -48.36 -26.15 -22.46
CA ALA A 469 -48.22 -25.02 -23.38
C ALA A 469 -49.57 -24.56 -23.95
N TRP A 470 -50.45 -25.50 -24.27
CA TRP A 470 -51.79 -25.26 -24.84
C TRP A 470 -52.60 -24.19 -24.10
N ASN A 471 -52.47 -24.14 -22.78
CA ASN A 471 -53.17 -23.19 -21.90
C ASN A 471 -52.69 -21.74 -22.05
N TYR A 472 -51.56 -21.49 -22.71
CA TYR A 472 -50.98 -20.17 -22.91
C TYR A 472 -51.13 -19.64 -24.35
N LEU A 473 -51.72 -20.44 -25.24
CA LEU A 473 -51.77 -20.14 -26.67
C LEU A 473 -53.15 -19.63 -27.09
N SER A 474 -53.15 -18.68 -28.02
CA SER A 474 -54.36 -18.24 -28.74
C SER A 474 -54.84 -19.29 -29.74
N HIS A 475 -56.05 -19.12 -30.28
CA HIS A 475 -56.66 -20.07 -31.22
C HIS A 475 -55.75 -20.40 -32.43
N SER A 476 -55.11 -19.40 -33.06
CA SER A 476 -54.20 -19.64 -34.17
C SER A 476 -52.91 -20.36 -33.75
N GLU A 477 -52.34 -19.96 -32.61
CA GLU A 477 -51.10 -20.58 -32.09
C GLU A 477 -51.33 -22.04 -31.65
N ARG A 478 -52.53 -22.36 -31.15
CA ARG A 478 -52.96 -23.73 -30.84
C ARG A 478 -52.99 -24.62 -32.08
N LEU A 479 -53.51 -24.11 -33.20
CA LEU A 479 -53.50 -24.83 -34.48
C LEU A 479 -52.07 -25.12 -34.94
N ASP A 480 -51.19 -24.13 -34.86
CA ASP A 480 -49.78 -24.28 -35.23
C ASP A 480 -49.09 -25.32 -34.34
N LEU A 481 -49.28 -25.25 -33.01
CA LEU A 481 -48.71 -26.23 -32.08
C LEU A 481 -49.27 -27.64 -32.31
N MET A 482 -50.57 -27.76 -32.55
CA MET A 482 -51.25 -29.04 -32.83
C MET A 482 -50.75 -29.67 -34.12
N ALA A 483 -50.59 -28.89 -35.19
CA ALA A 483 -50.02 -29.37 -36.45
C ALA A 483 -48.54 -29.75 -36.30
N ALA A 484 -47.77 -28.96 -35.55
CA ALA A 484 -46.38 -29.22 -35.22
C ALA A 484 -46.20 -30.55 -34.46
N CYS A 485 -47.04 -30.80 -33.46
CA CYS A 485 -46.96 -31.95 -32.55
C CYS A 485 -47.93 -33.08 -32.93
N ALA A 486 -48.51 -33.05 -34.13
CA ALA A 486 -49.59 -33.95 -34.55
C ALA A 486 -49.23 -35.45 -34.39
N ASP A 487 -47.97 -35.81 -34.63
CA ASP A 487 -47.46 -37.17 -34.50
C ASP A 487 -47.48 -37.72 -33.06
N LEU A 488 -47.44 -36.83 -32.06
CA LEU A 488 -47.53 -37.18 -30.64
C LEU A 488 -48.98 -37.42 -30.19
N LEU A 489 -49.96 -36.86 -30.90
CA LEU A 489 -51.36 -36.85 -30.51
C LEU A 489 -52.10 -38.08 -31.07
N GLY A 490 -52.90 -38.71 -30.21
CA GLY A 490 -53.87 -39.75 -30.56
C GLY A 490 -55.29 -39.21 -30.55
N SER A 491 -56.27 -40.08 -30.81
CA SER A 491 -57.67 -39.66 -31.00
C SER A 491 -58.26 -38.94 -29.79
N GLU A 492 -58.02 -39.46 -28.58
CA GLU A 492 -58.49 -38.83 -27.33
C GLU A 492 -57.84 -37.44 -27.09
N ASP A 493 -56.57 -37.29 -27.48
CA ASP A 493 -55.86 -36.01 -27.34
C ASP A 493 -56.44 -34.95 -28.29
N PHE A 494 -56.73 -35.33 -29.55
CA PHE A 494 -57.36 -34.45 -30.53
C PHE A 494 -58.77 -34.05 -30.12
N GLU A 495 -59.57 -34.98 -29.60
CA GLU A 495 -60.91 -34.68 -29.08
C GLU A 495 -60.85 -33.63 -27.97
N ARG A 496 -59.91 -33.79 -27.02
CA ARG A 496 -59.66 -32.79 -25.96
C ARG A 496 -59.21 -31.44 -26.53
N CYS A 497 -58.36 -31.44 -27.55
CA CYS A 497 -57.95 -30.20 -28.21
C CYS A 497 -59.14 -29.49 -28.85
N PHE A 498 -59.98 -30.20 -29.61
CA PHE A 498 -61.13 -29.62 -30.29
C PHE A 498 -62.22 -29.12 -29.34
N ASP A 499 -62.43 -29.81 -28.21
CA ASP A 499 -63.37 -29.39 -27.17
C ASP A 499 -62.98 -28.02 -26.57
N ASP A 500 -61.67 -27.76 -26.43
CA ASP A 500 -61.12 -26.49 -25.94
C ASP A 500 -60.93 -25.43 -27.06
N MET A 501 -61.44 -25.67 -28.27
CA MET A 501 -61.36 -24.74 -29.40
C MET A 501 -62.74 -24.18 -29.78
N ASP A 502 -62.74 -23.00 -30.39
CA ASP A 502 -63.95 -22.40 -30.97
C ASP A 502 -64.32 -23.05 -32.31
N GLU A 503 -65.54 -22.79 -32.79
CA GLU A 503 -65.96 -23.09 -34.15
C GLU A 503 -64.99 -22.45 -35.17
N PRO A 504 -64.66 -23.14 -36.28
CA PRO A 504 -65.25 -24.40 -36.75
C PRO A 504 -64.56 -25.67 -36.23
N HIS A 505 -63.51 -25.56 -35.43
CA HIS A 505 -62.75 -26.74 -34.97
C HIS A 505 -63.46 -27.49 -33.85
N HIS A 506 -64.31 -26.81 -33.06
CA HIS A 506 -65.18 -27.45 -32.06
C HIS A 506 -66.07 -28.55 -32.66
N ASP A 507 -66.51 -28.40 -33.91
CA ASP A 507 -67.40 -29.37 -34.56
C ASP A 507 -66.78 -30.77 -34.71
N PHE A 508 -65.44 -30.91 -34.61
CA PHE A 508 -64.77 -32.21 -34.62
C PHE A 508 -65.03 -33.06 -33.37
N VAL A 509 -65.55 -32.47 -32.28
CA VAL A 509 -65.88 -33.18 -31.03
C VAL A 509 -67.07 -34.12 -31.21
N ASP A 510 -68.08 -33.72 -31.99
CA ASP A 510 -69.25 -34.56 -32.26
C ASP A 510 -68.84 -35.78 -33.12
N ARG A 511 -68.59 -36.91 -32.48
CA ARG A 511 -68.25 -38.16 -33.17
C ARG A 511 -69.48 -38.87 -33.75
N THR A 512 -70.52 -38.15 -34.18
CA THR A 512 -71.53 -38.66 -35.12
C THR A 512 -71.08 -38.49 -36.57
N LYS A 513 -71.64 -39.27 -37.50
CA LYS A 513 -71.26 -39.22 -38.92
C LYS A 513 -71.72 -37.91 -39.55
N HIS A 514 -70.83 -36.93 -39.64
CA HIS A 514 -71.12 -35.62 -40.22
C HIS A 514 -69.88 -35.03 -40.94
N LYS A 515 -70.03 -33.81 -41.49
CA LYS A 515 -68.97 -33.08 -42.19
C LYS A 515 -68.59 -31.84 -41.40
N VAL A 516 -67.29 -31.66 -41.12
CA VAL A 516 -66.73 -30.42 -40.56
C VAL A 516 -66.05 -29.64 -41.68
N ARG A 517 -66.23 -28.31 -41.71
CA ARG A 517 -65.63 -27.43 -42.72
C ARG A 517 -64.68 -26.46 -42.05
N ILE A 518 -63.40 -26.51 -42.42
CA ILE A 518 -62.37 -25.60 -41.92
C ILE A 518 -61.69 -24.87 -43.07
N SER A 519 -61.08 -23.72 -42.77
CA SER A 519 -60.34 -22.95 -43.77
C SER A 519 -59.19 -23.77 -44.36
N LYS A 520 -59.00 -23.70 -45.68
CA LYS A 520 -57.91 -24.41 -46.36
C LYS A 520 -56.57 -23.70 -46.08
N THR A 521 -55.76 -24.31 -45.22
CA THR A 521 -54.40 -23.87 -44.88
C THR A 521 -53.50 -25.08 -44.76
N ASP A 522 -52.18 -24.91 -44.99
CA ASP A 522 -51.20 -25.99 -44.85
C ASP A 522 -51.25 -26.65 -43.44
N VAL A 523 -51.53 -25.83 -42.41
CA VAL A 523 -51.69 -26.27 -41.01
C VAL A 523 -52.90 -27.20 -40.86
N ASN A 524 -54.07 -26.79 -41.37
CA ASN A 524 -55.29 -27.58 -41.30
C ASN A 524 -55.22 -28.84 -42.17
N GLU A 525 -54.55 -28.79 -43.32
CA GLU A 525 -54.29 -29.98 -44.15
C GLU A 525 -53.41 -30.99 -43.41
N LYS A 526 -52.36 -30.54 -42.72
CA LYS A 526 -51.50 -31.41 -41.90
C LYS A 526 -52.29 -32.06 -40.76
N ILE A 527 -53.14 -31.29 -40.06
CA ILE A 527 -54.02 -31.82 -39.02
C ILE A 527 -54.99 -32.84 -39.61
N ALA A 528 -55.69 -32.52 -40.70
CA ALA A 528 -56.64 -33.42 -41.34
C ALA A 528 -55.98 -34.72 -41.82
N GLN A 529 -54.77 -34.63 -42.37
CA GLN A 529 -53.99 -35.80 -42.75
C GLN A 529 -53.68 -36.68 -41.53
N ARG A 530 -53.22 -36.10 -40.42
CA ARG A 530 -53.00 -36.86 -39.18
C ARG A 530 -54.30 -37.47 -38.64
N LEU A 531 -55.40 -36.73 -38.63
CA LEU A 531 -56.71 -37.22 -38.20
C LEU A 531 -57.16 -38.44 -39.03
N LYS A 532 -56.84 -38.45 -40.33
CA LYS A 532 -57.09 -39.59 -41.20
C LYS A 532 -56.20 -40.78 -40.86
N ASP A 533 -54.91 -40.53 -40.59
CA ASP A 533 -53.93 -41.58 -40.27
C ASP A 533 -54.25 -42.30 -38.96
N ILE A 534 -54.84 -41.60 -37.99
CA ILE A 534 -55.30 -42.17 -36.71
C ILE A 534 -56.78 -42.60 -36.73
N ASP A 535 -57.42 -42.61 -37.90
CA ASP A 535 -58.82 -43.07 -38.08
C ASP A 535 -59.85 -42.22 -37.29
N TYR A 536 -59.53 -40.95 -37.03
CA TYR A 536 -60.45 -39.94 -36.46
C TYR A 536 -61.45 -39.45 -37.53
N ILE A 537 -60.98 -39.27 -38.77
CA ILE A 537 -61.82 -38.99 -39.94
C ILE A 537 -61.67 -40.08 -40.99
N THR A 538 -62.70 -40.27 -41.82
CA THR A 538 -62.69 -41.26 -42.91
C THR A 538 -61.99 -40.75 -44.17
N SER A 539 -62.11 -39.45 -44.45
CA SER A 539 -61.47 -38.76 -45.57
C SER A 539 -61.53 -37.24 -45.37
N PHE A 540 -60.82 -36.48 -46.21
CA PHE A 540 -60.97 -35.04 -46.36
C PHE A 540 -60.74 -34.63 -47.84
N ALA A 541 -61.34 -33.51 -48.27
CA ALA A 541 -61.26 -33.02 -49.64
C ALA A 541 -61.61 -31.53 -49.73
N ASP A 542 -61.23 -30.89 -50.83
CA ASP A 542 -61.56 -29.50 -51.11
C ASP A 542 -63.00 -29.38 -51.64
N GLU A 543 -63.83 -28.51 -51.02
CA GLU A 543 -65.14 -28.12 -51.55
C GLU A 543 -65.23 -26.57 -51.64
N PRO A 544 -66.00 -25.99 -52.56
CA PRO A 544 -66.23 -24.54 -52.62
C PRO A 544 -67.01 -24.04 -51.38
N ASN A 545 -66.63 -22.88 -50.83
CA ASN A 545 -67.27 -22.31 -49.65
C ASN A 545 -68.73 -21.90 -49.97
N PRO A 546 -69.75 -22.47 -49.30
CA PRO A 546 -71.15 -22.17 -49.59
C PRO A 546 -71.59 -20.74 -49.18
N ALA A 547 -70.75 -19.98 -48.45
CA ALA A 547 -71.07 -18.64 -47.94
C ALA A 547 -70.76 -17.48 -48.91
N THR A 548 -69.92 -17.68 -49.93
CA THR A 548 -69.61 -16.65 -50.94
C THR A 548 -70.68 -16.65 -52.03
N LYS A 549 -71.78 -15.93 -51.80
CA LYS A 549 -72.85 -15.72 -52.77
C LYS A 549 -72.71 -14.45 -53.63
N ASP A 550 -71.55 -13.79 -53.62
CA ASP A 550 -71.31 -12.62 -54.46
C ASP A 550 -69.90 -12.63 -55.07
N ASP A 551 -69.82 -12.25 -56.34
CA ASP A 551 -68.67 -12.42 -57.23
C ASP A 551 -67.42 -11.65 -56.73
N SER A 552 -66.51 -12.34 -56.05
CA SER A 552 -65.05 -12.21 -56.23
C SER A 552 -64.29 -13.21 -55.35
N ILE A 553 -63.61 -14.17 -55.99
CA ILE A 553 -62.76 -15.23 -55.42
C ILE A 553 -63.56 -16.35 -54.72
N GLU A 554 -63.68 -17.51 -55.37
CA GLU A 554 -64.16 -18.75 -54.72
C GLU A 554 -63.16 -19.16 -53.63
N GLU A 555 -63.45 -18.86 -52.37
CA GLU A 555 -62.70 -19.45 -51.26
C GLU A 555 -63.00 -20.96 -51.21
N THR A 556 -61.99 -21.79 -51.42
CA THR A 556 -62.07 -23.24 -51.20
C THR A 556 -61.89 -23.56 -49.71
N VAL A 557 -62.78 -24.38 -49.14
CA VAL A 557 -62.70 -24.88 -47.76
C VAL A 557 -62.31 -26.36 -47.73
N LEU A 558 -61.65 -26.77 -46.65
CA LEU A 558 -61.28 -28.15 -46.39
C LEU A 558 -62.44 -28.85 -45.67
N VAL A 559 -63.01 -29.88 -46.30
CA VAL A 559 -64.14 -30.63 -45.74
C VAL A 559 -63.65 -31.97 -45.22
N CYS A 560 -63.85 -32.21 -43.92
CA CYS A 560 -63.43 -33.42 -43.22
C CYS A 560 -64.65 -34.27 -42.85
N TRP A 561 -64.61 -35.57 -43.18
CA TRP A 561 -65.70 -36.52 -42.86
C TRP A 561 -65.41 -37.23 -41.54
N VAL A 562 -66.00 -36.75 -40.45
CA VAL A 562 -65.81 -37.29 -39.10
C VAL A 562 -66.32 -38.72 -39.01
N LYS A 563 -65.48 -39.61 -38.47
CA LYS A 563 -65.83 -41.02 -38.30
C LYS A 563 -66.73 -41.19 -37.08
N ALA A 564 -67.87 -41.86 -37.27
CA ALA A 564 -68.75 -42.21 -36.17
C ALA A 564 -68.12 -43.23 -35.22
N ILE A 565 -68.17 -42.95 -33.92
CA ILE A 565 -67.84 -43.92 -32.86
C ILE A 565 -69.18 -44.42 -32.28
N SER A 566 -69.35 -45.74 -32.19
CA SER A 566 -70.58 -46.41 -31.77
C SER A 566 -70.72 -46.51 -30.26
#